data_AF-A0A326UBD5-F1
#
_entry.id   AF-A0A326UBD5-F1
#
_cell.length_a   1.000
_cell.length_b   1.000
_cell.length_c   1.000
_cell.angle_alpha   90.00
_cell.angle_beta   90.00
_cell.angle_gamma   90.00
#
_symmetry.space_group_name_H-M   'P 1'
#
loop_
_entity.id
_entity.type
_entity.pdbx_description
1 polymer ?
#
loop_
_entity_poly.entity_id
_entity_poly.type
_entity_poly.pdbx_seq_one_letter_code
_entity_poly.pdbx_strand_id
1 'polypeptide(L)'
;MSICYRDAWNSIHPHEEGHTFTPDNSLMAQANWVWPFRRLDSIFVRCGEHGGPTLKITDCQRVFDQPEGDIWASDHFGLIADLTNPLEQ
;
A
#
# COMPACT_ATOMS: atom_id res chain seq x y z
N MET A 1 -21.55 -14.44 10.03
CA MET A 1 -21.18 -13.07 9.62
C MET A 1 -19.97 -13.15 8.70
N SER A 2 -20.02 -12.54 7.52
CA SER A 2 -18.88 -12.41 6.63
C SER A 2 -18.13 -11.11 6.95
N ILE A 3 -16.80 -11.12 6.82
CA ILE A 3 -15.96 -9.94 6.94
C ILE A 3 -15.36 -9.67 5.56
N CYS A 4 -15.51 -8.44 5.07
CA CYS A 4 -15.00 -8.03 3.77
C CYS A 4 -14.16 -6.76 3.94
N TYR A 5 -12.99 -6.75 3.32
CA TYR A 5 -12.09 -5.61 3.26
C TYR A 5 -11.78 -5.28 1.81
N ARG A 6 -11.59 -3.99 1.54
CA ARG A 6 -11.13 -3.46 0.27
C ARG A 6 -9.69 -2.98 0.44
N ASP A 7 -8.81 -3.47 -0.41
CA ASP A 7 -7.40 -3.08 -0.50
C ASP A 7 -7.28 -1.70 -1.16
N ALA A 8 -6.65 -0.73 -0.51
CA ALA A 8 -6.48 0.62 -1.06
C ALA A 8 -5.63 0.62 -2.33
N TRP A 9 -4.52 -0.11 -2.35
CA TRP A 9 -3.63 -0.15 -3.51
C TRP A 9 -4.34 -0.75 -4.73
N ASN A 10 -4.90 -1.96 -4.59
CA ASN A 10 -5.59 -2.62 -5.71
C ASN A 10 -6.85 -1.89 -6.17
N SER A 11 -7.44 -1.03 -5.33
CA SER A 11 -8.61 -0.23 -5.72
C SER A 11 -8.26 0.92 -6.64
N ILE A 12 -7.06 1.50 -6.47
CA ILE A 12 -6.58 2.63 -7.27
C ILE A 12 -5.74 2.13 -8.46
N HIS A 13 -4.96 1.05 -8.26
CA HIS A 13 -3.98 0.52 -9.22
C HIS A 13 -4.22 -0.98 -9.51
N PRO A 14 -5.31 -1.38 -10.18
CA PRO A 14 -5.77 -2.78 -10.27
C PRO A 14 -4.83 -3.75 -11.01
N HIS A 15 -3.72 -3.26 -11.57
CA HIS A 15 -2.76 -4.04 -12.34
C HIS A 15 -1.30 -3.79 -11.93
N GLU A 16 -1.08 -3.00 -10.88
CA GLU A 16 0.27 -2.68 -10.41
C GLU A 16 0.60 -3.51 -9.17
N GLU A 17 1.81 -4.05 -9.12
CA GLU A 17 2.21 -5.00 -8.08
C GLU A 17 2.31 -4.37 -6.69
N GLY A 18 2.49 -3.04 -6.61
CA GLY A 18 2.49 -2.31 -5.34
C GLY A 18 3.58 -2.71 -4.37
N HIS A 19 4.78 -3.01 -4.88
CA HIS A 19 5.89 -3.45 -4.03
C HIS A 19 6.26 -2.38 -3.01
N THR A 20 6.27 -2.78 -1.73
CA THR A 20 6.72 -1.98 -0.60
C THR A 20 8.04 -2.50 -0.04
N PHE A 21 8.47 -3.69 -0.46
CA PHE A 21 9.73 -4.31 -0.08
C PHE A 21 10.39 -4.90 -1.33
N THR A 22 11.37 -4.21 -1.90
CA THR A 22 11.93 -4.54 -3.22
C THR A 22 13.44 -4.24 -3.28
N PRO A 23 14.23 -4.95 -4.12
CA PRO A 23 15.64 -4.65 -4.35
C PRO A 23 15.92 -3.26 -4.94
N ASP A 24 14.89 -2.53 -5.39
CA ASP A 24 15.04 -1.14 -5.83
C ASP A 24 15.50 -0.23 -4.67
N ASN A 25 15.21 -0.61 -3.43
CA ASN A 25 15.81 -0.03 -2.25
C ASN A 25 17.17 -0.69 -1.96
N SER A 26 18.25 0.09 -1.97
CA SER A 26 19.60 -0.44 -1.79
C SER A 26 19.85 -1.03 -0.40
N LEU A 27 19.04 -0.69 0.62
CA LEU A 27 19.08 -1.37 1.92
C LEU A 27 18.74 -2.85 1.79
N MET A 28 17.85 -3.20 0.86
CA MET A 28 17.42 -4.58 0.62
C MET A 28 18.31 -5.33 -0.36
N ALA A 29 18.89 -4.64 -1.34
CA ALA A 29 19.91 -5.25 -2.20
C ALA A 29 21.14 -5.76 -1.41
N GLN A 30 21.50 -5.08 -0.30
CA GLN A 30 22.64 -5.44 0.54
C GLN A 30 22.41 -6.66 1.43
N ALA A 31 21.17 -7.10 1.63
CA ALA A 31 20.84 -8.17 2.57
C ALA A 31 21.19 -9.59 2.07
N ASN A 32 21.65 -9.76 0.82
CA ASN A 32 22.01 -11.04 0.19
C ASN A 32 20.96 -12.17 0.38
N TRP A 33 19.68 -11.79 0.52
CA TRP A 33 18.55 -12.68 0.75
C TRP A 33 17.59 -12.63 -0.43
N VAL A 34 17.38 -13.78 -1.08
CA VAL A 34 16.35 -13.93 -2.12
C VAL A 34 14.99 -14.12 -1.43
N TRP A 35 14.45 -13.03 -0.89
CA TRP A 35 13.09 -13.02 -0.36
C TRP A 35 12.11 -12.84 -1.52
N PRO A 36 11.10 -13.69 -1.73
CA PRO A 36 10.23 -13.61 -2.91
C PRO A 36 9.02 -12.69 -2.74
N PHE A 37 8.65 -12.34 -1.51
CA PHE A 37 7.45 -11.53 -1.24
C PHE A 37 7.80 -10.04 -1.27
N ARG A 38 7.01 -9.23 -1.99
CA ARG A 38 7.36 -7.84 -2.30
C ARG A 38 6.35 -6.79 -1.87
N ARG A 39 5.06 -7.13 -1.78
CA ARG A 39 4.02 -6.28 -1.22
C ARG A 39 3.65 -6.79 0.17
N LEU A 40 4.33 -6.25 1.17
CA LEU A 40 4.21 -6.69 2.57
C LEU A 40 3.29 -5.76 3.37
N ASP A 41 3.22 -4.51 2.96
CA ASP A 41 2.42 -3.47 3.62
C ASP A 41 1.12 -3.26 2.83
N SER A 42 0.02 -3.04 3.54
CA SER A 42 -1.31 -2.89 2.93
C SER A 42 -2.22 -2.07 3.83
N ILE A 43 -3.04 -1.21 3.20
CA ILE A 43 -4.10 -0.47 3.88
C ILE A 43 -5.43 -1.08 3.45
N PHE A 44 -6.16 -1.65 4.41
CA PHE A 44 -7.47 -2.26 4.17
C PHE A 44 -8.58 -1.41 4.77
N VAL A 45 -9.60 -1.09 3.97
CA VAL A 45 -10.82 -0.45 4.42
C VAL A 45 -11.91 -1.50 4.56
N ARG A 46 -12.51 -1.62 5.74
CA ARG A 46 -13.61 -2.57 5.98
C ARG A 46 -14.83 -2.20 5.14
N CYS A 47 -15.48 -3.17 4.51
CA CYS A 47 -16.77 -2.96 3.88
C CYS A 47 -17.88 -2.92 4.95
N GLY A 48 -18.89 -2.08 4.72
CA GLY A 48 -20.12 -2.05 5.50
C GLY A 48 -20.89 -3.37 5.43
N GLU A 49 -21.94 -3.48 6.24
CA GLU A 49 -22.69 -4.72 6.45
C GLU A 49 -23.25 -5.34 5.16
N HIS A 50 -23.57 -4.50 4.17
CA HIS A 50 -24.10 -4.92 2.86
C HIS A 50 -23.08 -4.84 1.71
N GLY A 51 -21.77 -4.76 2.01
CA GLY A 51 -20.69 -4.87 1.02
C GLY A 51 -20.23 -3.56 0.36
N GLY A 52 -20.87 -2.42 0.63
CA GLY A 52 -20.39 -1.09 0.23
C GLY A 52 -19.20 -0.61 1.09
N PRO A 53 -18.40 0.38 0.65
CA PRO A 53 -17.30 0.90 1.44
C PRO A 53 -17.80 1.68 2.67
N THR A 54 -17.12 1.56 3.83
CA THR A 54 -17.36 2.49 4.96
C THR A 54 -16.72 3.85 4.72
N LEU A 55 -15.57 3.86 4.03
CA LEU A 55 -14.88 5.04 3.53
C LEU A 55 -14.54 4.82 2.06
N LYS A 56 -14.73 5.84 1.23
CA LYS A 56 -14.33 5.80 -0.18
C LYS A 56 -12.82 6.05 -0.26
N ILE A 57 -12.11 5.10 -0.84
CA ILE A 57 -10.68 5.24 -1.18
C ILE A 57 -10.62 6.10 -2.44
N THR A 58 -10.04 7.29 -2.35
CA THR A 58 -9.95 8.24 -3.47
C THR A 58 -8.56 8.26 -4.10
N ASP A 59 -7.54 7.96 -3.30
CA ASP A 59 -6.17 7.83 -3.79
C ASP A 59 -5.39 6.86 -2.89
N CYS A 60 -4.32 6.28 -3.44
CA CYS A 60 -3.35 5.50 -2.69
C CYS A 60 -2.02 5.58 -3.40
N GLN A 61 -0.98 6.01 -2.70
CA GLN A 61 0.33 6.21 -3.28
C GLN A 61 1.40 5.53 -2.45
N ARG A 62 2.46 5.12 -3.14
CA ARG A 62 3.70 4.70 -2.49
C ARG A 62 4.52 5.93 -2.16
N VAL A 63 5.08 5.97 -0.97
CA VAL A 63 5.83 7.13 -0.45
C VAL A 63 7.17 6.69 0.10
N PHE A 64 8.12 7.61 0.15
CA PHE A 64 9.51 7.34 0.54
C PHE A 64 10.17 6.24 -0.33
N ASP A 65 9.81 6.20 -1.61
CA ASP A 65 10.33 5.23 -2.57
C ASP A 65 11.53 5.73 -3.38
N GLN A 66 12.07 6.88 -2.99
CA GLN A 66 13.33 7.44 -3.47
C GLN A 66 14.21 7.83 -2.28
N PRO A 67 15.54 7.69 -2.40
CA PRO A 67 16.45 8.11 -1.35
C PRO A 67 16.74 9.62 -1.40
N GLU A 68 17.21 10.16 -0.28
CA GLU A 68 17.86 11.47 -0.24
C GLU A 68 19.38 11.26 -0.15
N GLY A 69 20.07 11.37 -1.28
CA GLY A 69 21.46 10.93 -1.40
C GLY A 69 21.56 9.42 -1.20
N ASP A 70 22.31 8.99 -0.19
CA ASP A 70 22.47 7.58 0.19
C ASP A 70 21.54 7.16 1.35
N ILE A 71 20.66 8.06 1.81
CA ILE A 71 19.80 7.82 2.96
C ILE A 71 18.41 7.38 2.48
N TRP A 72 18.00 6.20 2.94
CA TRP A 72 16.63 5.71 2.82
C TRP A 72 15.88 5.90 4.14
N ALA A 73 14.58 6.21 4.06
CA ALA A 73 13.74 6.39 5.24
C ALA A 73 13.53 5.07 6.02
N SER A 74 13.49 3.94 5.30
CA SER A 74 13.30 2.59 5.82
C SER A 74 13.74 1.58 4.74
N ASP A 75 13.88 0.30 5.10
CA ASP A 75 13.99 -0.81 4.15
C ASP A 75 12.67 -1.11 3.43
N HIS A 76 11.56 -0.59 3.94
CA HIS A 76 10.25 -0.57 3.30
C HIS A 76 9.91 0.80 2.69
N PHE A 77 9.21 0.80 1.55
CA PHE A 77 8.48 1.95 1.06
C PHE A 77 7.14 2.06 1.78
N GLY A 78 6.72 3.28 2.12
CA GLY A 78 5.45 3.53 2.79
C GLY A 78 4.27 3.52 1.82
N LEU A 79 3.06 3.44 2.38
CA LEU A 79 1.82 3.69 1.67
C LEU A 79 1.07 4.84 2.35
N ILE A 80 0.50 5.72 1.54
CA ILE A 80 -0.48 6.72 1.96
C ILE A 80 -1.78 6.47 1.21
N ALA A 81 -2.92 6.68 1.87
CA ALA A 81 -4.23 6.55 1.23
C ALA A 81 -5.13 7.71 1.67
N ASP A 82 -5.79 8.32 0.69
CA ASP A 82 -6.79 9.35 0.93
C ASP A 82 -8.17 8.70 0.99
N LEU A 83 -8.88 9.01 2.07
CA LEU A 83 -10.18 8.43 2.39
C LEU A 83 -11.20 9.55 2.59
N THR A 84 -12.39 9.38 2.02
CA THR A 84 -13.51 10.32 2.16
C THR A 84 -14.75 9.62 2.68
N ASN A 85 -15.62 10.37 3.37
CA ASN A 85 -16.93 9.87 3.75
C ASN A 85 -17.81 9.75 2.50
N PRO A 86 -18.39 8.57 2.19
CA PRO A 86 -19.22 8.40 0.99
C PRO A 86 -20.45 9.32 0.93
N LEU A 87 -20.90 9.86 2.07
CA LEU A 87 -22.10 10.68 2.22
C LEU A 87 -21.84 12.20 2.06
N GLU A 88 -20.59 12.65 1.93
CA GLU A 88 -20.22 14.05 1.79
C GLU A 88 -19.95 14.42 0.31
N GLN A 89 -20.92 14.14 -0.58
CA GLN A 89 -20.87 14.49 -2.00
C GLN A 89 -21.81 15.65 -2.34
#